data_AF-A0A2W5H5B6-F1
#
_entry.id   AF-A0A2W5H5B6-F1
#
_cell.length_a   1.000
_cell.length_b   1.000
_cell.length_c   1.000
_cell.angle_alpha   90.00
_cell.angle_beta   90.00
_cell.angle_gamma   90.00
#
_symmetry.space_group_name_H-M   'P 1'
#
loop_
_entity.id
_entity.type
_entity.pdbx_description
1 polymer ?
#
loop_
_entity_poly.entity_id
_entity_poly.type
_entity_poly.pdbx_seq_one_letter_code
_entity_poly.pdbx_strand_id
1 'polypeptide(L)'
;MSRNASPSTIAVVVAFAIVYIVWGSTYFFIQNALKGFTPFLMGTFRFLTAGLILLSWCAFKKFPIFDKHTIGVATVSGLLLLFLDNGIFIWAEQYLPSSLAAIMASGVSLWFIVLD
;
A
#
# COMPACT_ATOMS: atom_id res chain seq x y z
N MET A 1 -32.36 10.13 0.97
CA MET A 1 -31.75 11.18 1.82
C MET A 1 -30.85 10.49 2.84
N SER A 2 -29.54 10.42 2.58
CA SER A 2 -28.56 9.85 3.52
C SER A 2 -28.25 10.89 4.60
N ARG A 3 -28.37 10.53 5.88
CA ARG A 3 -27.97 11.37 7.01
C ARG A 3 -26.45 11.52 7.00
N ASN A 4 -25.95 12.67 6.56
CA ASN A 4 -24.61 13.16 6.89
C ASN A 4 -24.58 13.48 8.40
N ALA A 5 -24.44 12.45 9.23
CA ALA A 5 -24.04 12.66 10.62
C ALA A 5 -22.55 13.03 10.61
N SER A 6 -22.21 14.23 11.09
CA SER A 6 -20.81 14.63 11.27
C SER A 6 -20.09 13.52 12.03
N PRO A 7 -18.97 12.99 11.51
CA PRO A 7 -18.27 11.90 12.17
C PRO A 7 -17.90 12.34 13.58
N SER A 8 -18.31 11.56 14.58
CA SER A 8 -17.94 11.80 15.98
C SER A 8 -16.42 11.90 16.06
N THR A 9 -15.90 12.94 16.73
CA THR A 9 -14.45 13.13 16.93
C THR A 9 -13.80 11.87 17.52
N ILE A 10 -14.53 11.14 18.36
CA ILE A 10 -14.08 9.86 18.94
C ILE A 10 -13.90 8.79 17.86
N ALA A 11 -14.84 8.69 16.91
CA ALA A 11 -14.74 7.74 15.80
C ALA A 11 -13.53 8.05 14.90
N VAL A 12 -13.25 9.34 14.68
CA VAL A 12 -12.05 9.78 13.92
C VAL A 12 -10.78 9.39 14.68
N VAL A 13 -10.68 9.69 15.98
CA VAL A 13 -9.51 9.35 16.80
C VAL A 13 -9.26 7.85 16.83
N VAL A 14 -10.32 7.04 17.00
CA VAL A 14 -10.21 5.57 16.99
C VAL A 14 -9.76 5.06 15.62
N ALA A 15 -10.30 5.60 14.53
CA ALA A 15 -9.87 5.23 13.18
C ALA A 15 -8.37 5.55 12.97
N PHE A 16 -7.90 6.73 13.40
CA PHE A 16 -6.48 7.10 13.32
C PHE A 16 -5.60 6.20 14.18
N ALA A 17 -6.03 5.86 15.41
CA ALA A 17 -5.29 4.94 16.27
C ALA A 17 -5.13 3.55 15.63
N ILE A 18 -6.21 3.02 15.03
CA ILE A 18 -6.16 1.75 14.30
C ILE A 18 -5.20 1.85 13.13
N VAL A 19 -5.27 2.91 12.32
CA VAL A 19 -4.37 3.09 11.18
C VAL A 19 -2.92 3.13 11.65
N TYR A 20 -2.59 3.90 12.69
CA TYR A 20 -1.23 3.98 13.21
C TYR A 20 -0.69 2.66 13.75
N ILE A 21 -1.53 1.89 14.47
CA ILE A 21 -1.13 0.58 14.98
C ILE A 21 -0.94 -0.40 13.82
N VAL A 22 -1.90 -0.48 12.89
CA VAL A 22 -1.86 -1.44 11.78
C VAL A 22 -0.70 -1.11 10.82
N TRP A 23 -0.55 0.14 10.39
CA TRP A 23 0.55 0.53 9.51
C TRP A 23 1.91 0.45 10.20
N GLY A 24 2.03 0.93 11.45
CA GLY A 24 3.28 0.85 12.21
C GLY A 24 3.73 -0.59 12.43
N SER A 25 2.80 -1.48 12.77
CA SER A 25 3.09 -2.91 12.96
C SER A 25 3.50 -3.62 11.67
N THR A 26 3.08 -3.11 10.50
CA THR A 26 3.46 -3.66 9.20
C THR A 26 4.95 -3.50 8.94
N TYR A 27 5.53 -2.32 9.22
CA TYR A 27 6.98 -2.08 9.11
C TYR A 27 7.78 -2.96 10.06
N PHE A 28 7.29 -3.13 11.30
CA PHE A 28 7.90 -4.05 12.25
C PHE A 28 7.88 -5.51 11.75
N PHE A 29 6.75 -5.96 11.19
CA PHE A 29 6.60 -7.31 10.65
C PHE A 29 7.43 -7.55 9.40
N ILE A 30 7.56 -6.58 8.50
CA ILE A 30 8.41 -6.69 7.31
C ILE A 30 9.87 -6.86 7.78
N GLN A 31 10.36 -6.00 8.67
CA GLN A 31 11.70 -6.14 9.24
C GLN A 31 11.93 -7.49 9.93
N ASN A 32 10.93 -8.04 10.61
CA ASN A 32 11.04 -9.38 11.21
C ASN A 32 10.99 -10.50 10.16
N ALA A 33 10.18 -10.36 9.12
CA ALA A 33 10.06 -11.31 8.03
C ALA A 33 11.31 -11.38 7.15
N LEU A 34 12.04 -10.26 7.01
CA LEU A 34 13.35 -10.19 6.35
C LEU A 34 14.39 -11.14 6.95
N LYS A 35 14.22 -11.57 8.21
CA LYS A 35 15.11 -12.53 8.87
C LYS A 35 14.93 -13.97 8.36
N GLY A 36 13.78 -14.28 7.74
CA GLY A 36 13.44 -15.63 7.27
C GLY A 36 13.10 -15.73 5.78
N PHE A 37 12.68 -14.64 5.14
CA PHE A 37 12.25 -14.61 3.74
C PHE A 37 12.87 -13.44 2.99
N THR A 38 13.23 -13.67 1.72
CA THR A 38 13.71 -12.60 0.84
C THR A 38 12.58 -11.59 0.60
N PRO A 39 12.80 -10.30 0.85
CA PRO A 39 11.78 -9.25 0.82
C PRO A 39 10.92 -9.22 -0.45
N PHE A 40 11.60 -9.37 -1.59
CA PHE A 40 10.94 -9.35 -2.89
C PHE A 40 10.00 -10.52 -3.07
N LEU A 41 10.26 -11.68 -2.44
CA LEU A 41 9.40 -12.85 -2.54
C LEU A 41 8.04 -12.61 -1.88
N MET A 42 8.04 -11.97 -0.70
CA MET A 42 6.80 -11.58 -0.01
C MET A 42 6.02 -10.52 -0.79
N GLY A 43 6.72 -9.50 -1.31
CA GLY A 43 6.11 -8.47 -2.16
C GLY A 43 5.47 -9.07 -3.41
N THR A 44 6.22 -9.90 -4.14
CA THR A 44 5.72 -10.60 -5.33
C THR A 44 4.50 -11.44 -5.02
N PHE A 45 4.52 -12.26 -3.96
CA PHE A 45 3.35 -13.08 -3.61
C PHE A 45 2.11 -12.24 -3.30
N ARG A 46 2.26 -11.16 -2.51
CA ARG A 46 1.16 -10.27 -2.14
C ARG A 46 0.54 -9.60 -3.37
N PHE A 47 1.37 -9.01 -4.23
CA PHE A 47 0.90 -8.29 -5.41
C PHE A 47 0.40 -9.22 -6.50
N LEU A 48 1.01 -10.40 -6.66
CA LEU A 48 0.53 -11.43 -7.60
C LEU A 48 -0.84 -11.95 -7.17
N THR A 49 -1.04 -12.22 -5.87
CA THR A 49 -2.32 -12.67 -5.34
C THR A 49 -3.39 -11.58 -5.50
N ALA A 50 -3.08 -10.33 -5.16
CA ALA A 50 -4.00 -9.21 -5.34
C ALA A 50 -4.37 -9.00 -6.82
N GLY A 51 -3.38 -9.06 -7.72
CA GLY A 51 -3.59 -8.95 -9.16
C GLY A 51 -4.46 -10.08 -9.72
N LEU A 52 -4.23 -11.32 -9.30
CA LEU A 52 -5.05 -12.47 -9.69
C LEU A 52 -6.49 -12.35 -9.21
N ILE A 53 -6.70 -11.91 -7.97
CA ILE A 53 -8.05 -11.67 -7.42
C ILE A 53 -8.76 -10.57 -8.21
N LEU A 54 -8.08 -9.46 -8.50
CA LEU A 54 -8.66 -8.34 -9.23
C LEU A 54 -9.00 -8.73 -10.68
N LEU A 55 -8.09 -9.44 -11.36
CA LEU A 55 -8.32 -9.97 -12.71
C LEU A 55 -9.49 -10.95 -12.74
N SER A 56 -9.56 -11.86 -11.77
CA SER A 56 -10.68 -12.80 -11.62
C SER A 56 -12.00 -12.04 -11.44
N TRP A 57 -12.01 -11.04 -10.56
CA TRP A 57 -13.19 -10.19 -10.32
C TRP A 57 -13.65 -9.43 -11.57
N CYS A 58 -12.71 -8.84 -12.32
CA CYS A 58 -13.01 -8.16 -13.58
C CYS A 58 -13.56 -9.12 -14.64
N ALA A 59 -13.05 -10.36 -14.70
CA ALA A 59 -13.58 -11.41 -15.56
C ALA A 59 -15.00 -11.81 -15.15
N PHE A 60 -15.27 -11.99 -13.85
CA PHE A 60 -16.62 -12.27 -13.33
C PHE A 60 -17.62 -11.16 -13.66
N LYS A 61 -17.20 -9.89 -13.58
CA LYS A 61 -18.05 -8.73 -13.91
C LYS A 61 -18.15 -8.43 -15.41
N LYS A 62 -17.51 -9.21 -16.28
CA LYS A 62 -17.45 -9.00 -17.74
C LYS A 62 -17.00 -7.59 -18.13
N PHE A 63 -16.15 -6.95 -17.32
CA PHE A 63 -15.53 -5.70 -17.73
C PHE A 63 -14.62 -5.95 -18.94
N PRO A 64 -14.44 -4.96 -19.84
CA PRO A 64 -13.51 -5.06 -20.96
C PRO A 64 -12.07 -5.11 -20.43
N ILE A 65 -11.64 -6.29 -20.00
CA ILE A 65 -10.30 -6.60 -19.46
C ILE A 65 -9.20 -6.44 -20.51
N PHE A 66 -9.54 -6.45 -21.80
CA PHE A 66 -8.60 -6.39 -22.92
C PHE A 66 -8.52 -5.02 -23.60
N ASP A 67 -8.85 -3.94 -22.89
CA ASP A 67 -8.52 -2.61 -23.40
C ASP A 67 -7.03 -2.32 -23.21
N LYS A 68 -6.27 -2.24 -24.31
CA LYS A 68 -4.82 -2.01 -24.30
C LYS A 68 -4.45 -0.70 -23.62
N HIS A 69 -5.29 0.32 -23.73
CA HIS A 69 -5.07 1.61 -23.08
C HIS A 69 -5.20 1.49 -21.56
N THR A 70 -6.30 0.88 -21.08
CA THR A 70 -6.52 0.61 -19.64
C THR A 70 -5.44 -0.30 -19.06
N ILE A 71 -5.03 -1.35 -19.77
CA ILE A 71 -3.92 -2.23 -19.33
C ILE A 71 -2.61 -1.44 -19.25
N GLY A 72 -2.30 -0.60 -20.24
CA GLY A 72 -1.09 0.22 -20.24
C GLY A 72 -1.04 1.17 -19.05
N VAL A 73 -2.13 1.92 -18.82
CA VAL A 73 -2.25 2.84 -17.69
C VAL A 73 -2.20 2.10 -16.36
N ALA A 74 -2.90 0.96 -16.22
CA ALA A 74 -2.91 0.16 -14.99
C ALA A 74 -1.56 -0.50 -14.70
N THR A 75 -0.83 -0.91 -15.74
CA THR A 75 0.51 -1.49 -15.59
C THR A 75 1.50 -0.42 -15.14
N VAL A 76 1.47 0.75 -15.77
CA VAL A 76 2.35 1.87 -15.41
C VAL A 76 2.04 2.38 -14.00
N SER A 77 0.76 2.58 -13.66
CA SER A 77 0.36 3.02 -12.33
C SER A 77 0.65 1.97 -11.26
N GLY A 78 0.41 0.69 -11.53
CA GLY A 78 0.75 -0.40 -10.62
C GLY A 78 2.26 -0.53 -10.41
N LEU A 79 3.08 -0.41 -11.47
CA LEU A 79 4.53 -0.43 -11.34
C LEU A 79 5.06 0.77 -10.55
N LEU A 80 4.55 1.97 -10.80
CA LEU A 80 5.00 3.17 -10.10
C LEU A 80 4.53 3.20 -8.64
N LEU A 81 3.24 2.95 -8.39
CA LEU A 81 2.62 3.11 -7.08
C LEU A 81 2.73 1.90 -6.17
N LEU A 82 2.85 0.69 -6.71
CA LEU A 82 2.92 -0.52 -5.91
C LEU A 82 4.33 -1.11 -5.92
N PHE A 83 4.97 -1.20 -7.09
CA PHE A 83 6.29 -1.81 -7.18
C PHE A 83 7.42 -0.85 -6.79
N LEU A 84 7.47 0.37 -7.34
CA LEU A 84 8.49 1.35 -6.96
C LEU A 84 8.33 1.77 -5.51
N ASP A 85 7.14 2.23 -5.14
CA ASP A 85 6.84 2.70 -3.78
C ASP A 85 7.17 1.63 -2.71
N ASN A 86 6.50 0.47 -2.75
CA ASN A 86 6.74 -0.55 -1.72
C ASN A 86 8.08 -1.25 -1.92
N GLY A 87 8.56 -1.44 -3.15
CA GLY A 87 9.79 -2.16 -3.43
C GLY A 87 11.03 -1.40 -2.98
N ILE A 88 11.09 -0.08 -3.23
CA ILE A 88 12.15 0.79 -2.72
C ILE A 88 12.08 0.83 -1.19
N PHE A 89 10.88 0.89 -0.61
CA PHE A 89 10.69 0.93 0.83
C PHE A 89 11.19 -0.35 1.52
N ILE A 90 10.80 -1.51 1.00
CA ILE A 90 11.23 -2.82 1.48
C ILE A 90 12.75 -3.02 1.29
N TRP A 91 13.31 -2.50 0.19
CA TRP A 91 14.75 -2.52 -0.03
C TRP A 91 15.50 -1.65 0.98
N ALA A 92 14.98 -0.45 1.27
CA ALA A 92 15.55 0.46 2.25
C ALA A 92 15.48 -0.12 3.69
N GLU A 93 14.41 -0.84 4.04
CA GLU A 93 14.27 -1.51 5.34
C GLU A 93 15.33 -2.60 5.61
N GLN A 94 16.02 -3.10 4.57
CA GLN A 94 17.14 -4.04 4.78
C GLN A 94 18.35 -3.34 5.41
N TYR A 95 18.50 -2.04 5.20
CA TYR A 95 19.64 -1.25 5.66
C TYR A 95 19.28 -0.34 6.84
N LEU A 96 17.99 -0.13 7.11
CA LEU A 96 17.51 0.85 8.09
C LEU A 96 16.66 0.18 9.17
N PRO A 97 16.78 0.59 10.45
CA PRO A 97 15.86 0.17 11.49
C PRO A 97 14.42 0.65 11.20
N SER A 98 13.43 -0.17 11.57
CA SER A 98 12.00 0.10 11.29
C SER A 98 11.50 1.44 11.83
N SER A 99 12.08 1.92 12.93
CA SER A 99 11.78 3.25 13.48
C SER A 99 12.20 4.39 12.54
N LEU A 100 13.36 4.28 11.89
CA LEU A 100 13.83 5.27 10.93
C LEU A 100 13.03 5.22 9.63
N ALA A 101 12.69 4.01 9.17
CA ALA A 101 11.81 3.83 8.02
C ALA A 101 10.43 4.49 8.25
N ALA A 102 9.82 4.30 9.43
CA ALA A 102 8.55 4.92 9.78
C ALA A 102 8.61 6.46 9.79
N ILE A 103 9.71 7.04 10.29
CA ILE A 103 9.92 8.50 10.26
C ILE A 103 10.03 8.98 8.80
N MET A 104 10.80 8.29 7.96
CA MET A 104 10.92 8.66 6.54
C MET A 104 9.59 8.54 5.79
N ALA A 105 8.79 7.50 6.08
CA ALA A 105 7.44 7.35 5.55
C ALA A 105 6.52 8.52 5.91
N SER A 106 6.64 9.08 7.13
CA SER A 106 5.86 10.27 7.52
C SER A 106 6.17 11.50 6.65
N GLY A 107 7.34 11.54 5.99
CA GLY A 107 7.72 12.59 5.05
C GLY A 107 6.88 12.63 3.78
N VAL A 108 6.16 11.56 3.43
CA VAL A 108 5.18 11.58 2.32
C VAL A 108 4.11 12.66 2.53
N SER A 109 3.70 12.90 3.78
CA SER A 109 2.73 13.95 4.09
C SER A 109 3.24 15.35 3.75
N LEU A 110 4.56 15.58 3.84
CA LEU A 110 5.17 16.85 3.42
C LEU A 110 5.16 16.99 1.90
N TRP A 111 5.44 15.91 1.17
CA TRP A 111 5.36 15.91 -0.30
C TRP A 111 3.95 16.17 -0.80
N PHE A 112 2.92 15.66 -0.12
CA PHE A 112 1.54 16.02 -0.43
C PHE A 112 1.31 17.54 -0.30
N ILE A 113 1.75 18.18 0.79
CA ILE A 113 1.58 19.64 0.96
C ILE A 113 2.33 20.46 -0.10
N VAL A 114 3.46 19.95 -0.61
CA VAL A 114 4.28 20.67 -1.60
C VAL A 114 3.76 20.49 -3.03
N LEU A 115 3.14 19.35 -3.34
CA LEU A 115 2.73 18.97 -4.70
C LEU A 115 1.22 19.09 -4.96
N ASP A 116 0.40 19.19 -3.91
CA ASP A 116 -1.06 19.46 -3.95
C ASP A 116 -1.34 20.96 -4.08
#